data_AF-A0A8J2YVF1-F1
#
_entry.id   AF-A0A8J2YVF1-F1
#
_cell.length_a   1.000
_cell.length_b   1.000
_cell.length_c   1.000
_cell.angle_alpha   90.00
_cell.angle_beta   90.00
_cell.angle_gamma   90.00
#
_symmetry.space_group_name_H-M   'P 1'
#
loop_
_entity.id
_entity.type
_entity.pdbx_description
1 polymer ?
#
loop_
_entity_poly.entity_id
_entity_poly.type
_entity_poly.pdbx_seq_one_letter_code
_entity_poly.pdbx_strand_id
1 'polypeptide(L)' 'MGSVPIGRVGKIVSGDEAGWFVKVLDDSDATGGFLILTSREDHFVSGFDNWVADENALKQYLHEARWLIEWVA' A
#
# COMPACT_ATOMS: atom_id res chain seq x y z
N MET A 1 9.85 11.47 2.69
CA MET A 1 9.55 10.02 2.58
C MET A 1 10.41 9.45 1.45
N GLY A 2 11.00 8.28 1.64
CA GLY A 2 11.71 7.57 0.57
C GLY A 2 10.75 7.05 -0.50
N SER A 3 11.26 6.36 -1.52
CA SER A 3 10.42 5.68 -2.51
C SER A 3 9.59 4.57 -1.84
N VAL A 4 8.35 4.40 -2.31
CA VAL A 4 7.47 3.32 -1.87
C VAL A 4 7.77 2.07 -2.71
N PRO A 5 8.11 0.92 -2.12
CA PRO A 5 8.32 -0.31 -2.87
C PRO A 5 7.05 -0.78 -3.59
N ILE A 6 7.18 -1.03 -4.90
CA ILE A 6 6.11 -1.56 -5.74
C ILE A 6 6.25 -3.08 -5.88
N GLY A 7 5.12 -3.79 -5.86
CA GLY A 7 5.05 -5.24 -5.98
C GLY A 7 5.43 -6.00 -4.71
N ARG A 8 5.77 -5.30 -3.62
CA ARG A 8 6.29 -5.88 -2.38
C ARG A 8 5.26 -5.82 -1.26
N VAL A 9 5.20 -6.87 -0.46
CA VAL A 9 4.35 -6.93 0.73
C VAL A 9 5.06 -6.25 1.90
N GLY A 10 4.34 -5.39 2.61
CA GLY A 10 4.77 -4.81 3.87
C GLY A 10 3.73 -5.03 4.96
N LYS A 11 4.16 -4.94 6.22
CA LYS A 11 3.27 -4.96 7.39
C LYS A 11 3.12 -3.54 7.92
N ILE A 12 1.88 -3.10 8.12
CA ILE A 12 1.57 -1.83 8.75
C ILE A 12 1.77 -2.00 10.26
N VAL A 13 2.81 -1.38 10.82
CA VAL A 13 3.15 -1.50 12.24
C VAL A 13 2.59 -0.36 13.10
N SER A 14 2.14 0.73 12.48
CA SER A 14 1.47 1.85 13.13
C SER A 14 0.59 2.61 12.14
N GLY A 15 -0.42 3.32 12.65
CA GLY A 15 -1.39 4.09 11.86
C GLY A 15 -2.75 3.43 11.83
N ASP A 16 -3.56 3.82 10.86
CA ASP A 16 -4.81 3.15 10.56
C ASP A 16 -4.50 1.71 10.06
N GLU A 17 -5.39 0.74 10.26
CA GLU A 17 -5.15 -0.67 9.89
C GLU A 17 -3.88 -1.31 10.52
N ALA A 18 -3.34 -0.78 11.61
CA ALA A 18 -2.16 -1.36 12.27
C ALA A 18 -2.34 -2.87 12.54
N GLY A 19 -1.31 -3.65 12.17
CA GLY A 19 -1.31 -5.11 12.19
C GLY A 19 -1.67 -5.78 10.86
N TRP A 20 -2.20 -5.03 9.89
CA TRP A 20 -2.53 -5.53 8.55
C TRP A 20 -1.30 -5.52 7.63
N PHE A 21 -1.46 -6.15 6.47
CA PHE A 21 -0.51 -6.18 5.37
C PHE A 21 -0.95 -5.23 4.26
N VAL A 22 0.03 -4.64 3.59
CA VAL A 22 -0.15 -3.75 2.45
C VAL A 22 0.73 -4.18 1.28
N LYS A 23 0.21 -4.04 0.06
CA LYS A 23 0.97 -4.22 -1.18
C LYS A 23 0.57 -3.13 -2.16
N VAL A 24 1.56 -2.42 -2.71
CA VAL A 24 1.32 -1.43 -3.77
C VAL A 24 1.64 -2.06 -5.11
N LEU A 25 0.73 -1.94 -6.07
CA LEU A 25 0.93 -2.39 -7.45
C LEU A 25 0.95 -1.18 -8.37
N ASP A 26 1.82 -1.24 -9.39
CA ASP A 26 1.73 -0.36 -10.55
C ASP A 26 0.58 -0.87 -11.43
N ASP A 27 -0.41 -0.02 -11.64
CA ASP A 27 -1.58 -0.27 -12.46
C ASP A 27 -1.64 0.71 -13.64
N SER A 28 -0.49 1.25 -14.04
CA SER A 28 -0.37 2.23 -15.13
C SER A 28 -0.89 1.70 -16.47
N ASP A 29 -0.68 0.42 -16.76
CA ASP A 29 -1.15 -0.22 -18.00
C ASP A 29 -2.68 -0.37 -18.06
N ALA A 30 -3.37 -0.47 -16.92
CA ALA A 30 -4.81 -0.69 -16.87
C ALA A 30 -5.60 0.59 -16.58
N THR A 31 -5.20 1.36 -15.57
CA THR A 31 -5.92 2.54 -15.10
C THR A 31 -5.07 3.80 -15.04
N GLY A 32 -3.75 3.69 -15.26
CA GLY A 32 -2.83 4.83 -15.26
C GLY A 32 -2.27 5.20 -13.88
N GLY A 33 -2.57 4.44 -12.81
CA GLY A 33 -2.22 4.78 -11.43
C GLY A 33 -1.63 3.63 -10.62
N PHE A 34 -1.79 3.69 -9.30
CA PHE A 34 -1.35 2.65 -8.37
C PHE A 34 -2.54 2.06 -7.60
N LEU A 35 -2.52 0.74 -7.42
CA LEU A 35 -3.43 0.03 -6.53
C LEU A 35 -2.75 -0.23 -5.18
N ILE A 36 -3.38 0.22 -4.11
CA ILE A 36 -2.98 -0.01 -2.72
C ILE A 36 -3.88 -1.11 -2.18
N LEU A 37 -3.34 -2.31 -2.01
CA LEU A 37 -4.06 -3.45 -1.47
C LEU A 37 -3.81 -3.55 0.04
N THR A 38 -4.84 -3.81 0.83
CA THR A 38 -4.73 -4.11 2.27
C THR A 38 -5.42 -5.41 2.63
N SER A 39 -4.84 -6.17 3.55
CA SER A 39 -5.39 -7.43 4.03
C SER A 39 -4.96 -7.73 5.46
N ARG A 40 -5.75 -8.54 6.19
CA ARG A 40 -5.32 -9.12 7.47
C ARG A 40 -4.32 -10.26 7.32
N GLU A 41 -4.17 -10.79 6.11
CA GLU A 41 -3.31 -11.93 5.77
C GLU A 41 -2.29 -11.52 4.69
N ASP A 42 -1.07 -12.04 4.75
CA ASP A 42 0.04 -11.64 3.87
C ASP A 42 -0.10 -12.13 2.41
N HIS A 43 -0.98 -13.11 2.19
CA HIS A 43 -1.29 -13.67 0.88
C HIS A 43 -2.50 -13.01 0.20
N PHE A 44 -3.13 -12.00 0.81
CA PHE A 44 -4.21 -11.20 0.22
C PHE A 44 -5.37 -12.02 -0.37
N VAL A 45 -5.77 -13.12 0.30
CA VAL A 45 -6.93 -13.94 -0.14
C VAL A 45 -8.24 -13.16 0.02
N SER A 46 -8.32 -12.31 1.03
CA SER A 46 -9.40 -11.33 1.22
C SER A 46 -8.80 -9.99 1.61
N GLY A 47 -9.44 -8.89 1.24
CA GLY A 47 -8.87 -7.57 1.48
C GLY A 47 -9.69 -6.45 0.88
N PHE A 48 -9.12 -5.26 0.94
CA PHE A 48 -9.66 -4.06 0.31
C PHE A 48 -8.58 -3.46 -0.60
N ASP A 49 -9.03 -2.67 -1.56
CA ASP A 49 -8.17 -1.91 -2.45
C ASP A 49 -8.56 -0.43 -2.44
N ASN A 50 -7.56 0.41 -2.68
CA ASN A 50 -7.74 1.81 -3.02
C ASN A 50 -6.89 2.12 -4.25
N TRP A 51 -7.32 3.10 -5.02
CA TRP A 51 -6.61 3.55 -6.22
C TRP A 51 -6.16 5.01 -6.06
N VAL A 52 -4.95 5.31 -6.52
CA VAL A 52 -4.39 6.68 -6.56
C VAL A 52 -3.73 6.94 -7.90
N ALA A 53 -3.82 8.19 -8.38
CA ALA A 53 -3.44 8.53 -9.75
C ALA A 53 -1.93 8.55 -10.01
N ASP A 54 -1.11 8.86 -9.00
CA ASP A 54 0.32 9.02 -9.17
C ASP A 54 1.09 8.81 -7.85
N GLU A 55 2.42 8.90 -7.92
CA GLU A 55 3.29 8.71 -6.75
C GLU A 55 3.07 9.75 -5.64
N ASN A 56 2.67 10.97 -5.98
CA ASN A 56 2.43 12.01 -4.98
C ASN A 56 1.15 11.71 -4.21
N ALA A 57 0.09 11.32 -4.91
CA ALA A 57 -1.16 10.86 -4.31
C ALA A 57 -0.93 9.60 -3.46
N LEU A 58 -0.08 8.67 -3.90
CA LEU A 58 0.33 7.51 -3.11
C LEU A 58 1.02 7.92 -1.81
N LYS A 59 2.03 8.80 -1.88
CA LYS A 59 2.74 9.28 -0.68
C LYS A 59 1.79 10.01 0.26
N GLN A 60 0.87 10.82 -0.28
CA GLN A 60 -0.12 11.53 0.51
C GLN A 60 -1.08 10.55 1.21
N TYR A 61 -1.59 9.54 0.52
CA TYR A 61 -2.46 8.51 1.10
C TYR A 61 -1.78 7.83 2.31
N LEU A 62 -0.54 7.35 2.13
CA LEU A 62 0.22 6.68 3.20
C LEU A 62 0.46 7.61 4.39
N HIS A 63 0.70 8.90 4.12
CA HIS A 63 0.88 9.92 5.15
C HIS A 63 -0.42 10.20 5.93
N GLU A 64 -1.55 10.35 5.24
CA GLU A 64 -2.87 10.60 5.84
C GLU A 64 -3.34 9.42 6.70
N ALA A 65 -3.10 8.19 6.24
CA ALA A 65 -3.36 6.97 7.01
C ALA A 65 -2.38 6.78 8.19
N ARG A 66 -1.34 7.62 8.29
CA ARG A 66 -0.29 7.59 9.32
C ARG A 66 0.45 6.24 9.36
N TRP A 67 0.61 5.61 8.20
CA TRP A 67 1.21 4.29 8.10
C TRP A 67 2.71 4.32 8.29
N LEU A 68 3.19 3.54 9.26
CA LEU A 68 4.57 3.08 9.30
C LEU A 68 4.59 1.64 8.80
N ILE A 69 5.35 1.37 7.73
CA ILE A 69 5.34 0.07 7.05
C ILE A 69 6.72 -0.57 7.15
N GLU A 70 6.76 -1.81 7.63
CA GLU A 70 7.91 -2.69 7.55
C GLU A 70 7.80 -3.58 6.31
N TRP A 71 8.64 -3.33 5.32
CA TRP A 71 8.65 -4.08 4.07
C TRP A 71 9.40 -5.41 4.25
N VAL A 72 8.74 -6.54 3.97
CA VAL A 72 9.31 -7.88 4.13
C VAL A 72 10.37 -8.10 3.05
N ALA A 73 11.61 -8.47 3.42
CA ALA A 73 12.75 -8.73 2.51
C ALA A 73 12.42 -9.70 1.38
#